data_AF-A0A2E8UWD2-F1
#
_entry.id   AF-A0A2E8UWD2-F1
#
_cell.length_a   1.000
_cell.length_b   1.000
_cell.length_c   1.000
_cell.angle_alpha   90.00
_cell.angle_beta   90.00
_cell.angle_gamma   90.00
#
_symmetry.space_group_name_H-M   'P 1'
#
loop_
_entity.id
_entity.type
_entity.pdbx_description
1 polymer ?
#
loop_
_entity_poly.entity_id
_entity_poly.type
_entity_poly.pdbx_seq_one_letter_code
_entity_poly.pdbx_strand_id
1 'polypeptide(L)'
;MKFDSGTMIQNPSEGGPVFKALEDAGFDGAYTWEGAHDPFLPLVSAAMSTQKIELLTSIAVAFARNPMNLANIAYDLNLLSNGRFILGLGSQIRPHITKRFSMPW
;
A
#
# COMPACT_ATOMS: atom_id res chain seq x y z
N MET A 1 2.14 -7.89 -21.28
CA MET A 1 1.00 -7.20 -20.62
C MET A 1 1.19 -7.40 -19.14
N LYS A 2 1.01 -6.35 -18.33
CA LYS A 2 1.22 -6.40 -16.89
C LYS A 2 -0.06 -6.79 -16.16
N PHE A 3 0.02 -7.67 -15.17
CA PHE A 3 -1.11 -8.14 -14.36
C PHE A 3 -0.86 -7.91 -12.87
N ASP A 4 -1.71 -7.08 -12.28
CA ASP A 4 -1.64 -6.74 -10.86
C ASP A 4 -2.85 -7.30 -10.10
N SER A 5 -2.68 -7.62 -8.82
CA SER A 5 -3.72 -8.20 -7.98
C SER A 5 -4.00 -7.41 -6.71
N GLY A 6 -5.28 -7.26 -6.35
CA GLY A 6 -5.70 -6.71 -5.07
C GLY A 6 -5.72 -7.77 -3.99
N THR A 7 -5.30 -7.42 -2.77
CA THR A 7 -5.25 -8.36 -1.64
C THR A 7 -6.05 -7.87 -0.45
N MET A 8 -6.91 -8.74 0.09
CA MET A 8 -7.59 -8.45 1.35
C MET A 8 -6.72 -8.95 2.50
N ILE A 9 -6.06 -8.02 3.19
CA ILE A 9 -5.25 -8.31 4.37
C ILE A 9 -6.03 -7.91 5.63
N GLN A 10 -6.23 -8.85 6.55
CA GLN A 10 -6.92 -8.61 7.83
C GLN A 10 -5.92 -8.38 8.97
N ASN A 11 -4.69 -8.89 8.82
CA ASN A 11 -3.59 -8.59 9.74
C ASN A 11 -2.34 -8.24 8.93
N PRO A 12 -1.64 -7.12 9.22
CA PRO A 12 -0.41 -6.76 8.52
C PRO A 12 0.64 -7.87 8.42
N SER A 13 0.69 -8.82 9.37
CA SER A 13 1.60 -9.97 9.31
C SER A 13 1.32 -10.94 8.15
N GLU A 14 0.10 -10.93 7.61
CA GLU A 14 -0.30 -11.77 6.48
C GLU A 14 0.22 -11.21 5.13
N GLY A 15 0.65 -9.94 5.10
CA GLY A 15 1.16 -9.29 3.90
C GLY A 15 2.29 -10.08 3.24
N GLY A 16 3.26 -10.53 4.04
CA GLY A 16 4.37 -11.36 3.57
C GLY A 16 3.94 -12.63 2.83
N PRO A 17 3.26 -13.57 3.52
CA PRO A 17 2.79 -14.82 2.90
C PRO A 17 1.90 -14.61 1.67
N VAL A 18 0.94 -13.67 1.73
CA VAL A 18 -0.01 -13.43 0.63
C VAL A 18 0.70 -12.88 -0.61
N PHE A 19 1.56 -11.86 -0.44
CA PHE A 19 2.27 -11.28 -1.57
C PHE A 19 3.30 -12.23 -2.16
N LYS A 20 3.91 -13.09 -1.32
CA LYS A 20 4.81 -14.13 -1.81
C LYS A 20 4.09 -15.15 -2.68
N ALA A 21 2.89 -15.57 -2.29
CA ALA A 21 2.08 -16.46 -3.11
C ALA A 21 1.71 -15.84 -4.46
N LEU A 22 1.42 -14.53 -4.51
CA LEU A 22 1.16 -13.82 -5.76
C LEU A 22 2.41 -13.68 -6.64
N GLU A 23 3.56 -13.39 -6.04
CA GLU A 23 4.85 -13.36 -6.75
C GLU A 23 5.15 -14.74 -7.38
N ASP A 24 4.97 -15.81 -6.62
CA ASP A 24 5.21 -17.19 -7.08
C ASP A 24 4.20 -17.63 -8.15
N ALA A 25 3.00 -17.04 -8.16
CA ALA A 25 1.99 -17.22 -9.20
C ALA A 25 2.27 -16.38 -10.46
N GLY A 26 3.29 -15.51 -10.46
CA GLY A 26 3.73 -14.74 -11.62
C GLY A 26 3.01 -13.40 -11.83
N PHE A 27 2.38 -12.84 -10.79
CA PHE A 27 1.86 -11.46 -10.85
C PHE A 27 3.00 -10.45 -10.88
N ASP A 28 2.81 -9.36 -11.63
CA ASP A 28 3.80 -8.29 -11.75
C ASP A 28 3.75 -7.33 -10.54
N GLY A 29 2.57 -7.16 -9.97
CA GLY A 29 2.32 -6.27 -8.84
C GLY A 29 1.17 -6.73 -7.96
N ALA A 30 1.17 -6.28 -6.72
CA ALA A 30 0.06 -6.47 -5.81
C ALA A 30 -0.15 -5.24 -4.93
N TYR A 31 -1.40 -5.03 -4.52
CA TYR A 31 -1.75 -3.82 -3.78
C TYR A 31 -2.62 -4.05 -2.56
N THR A 32 -2.44 -3.13 -1.61
CA THR A 32 -3.34 -2.88 -0.48
C THR A 32 -4.14 -1.61 -0.76
N TRP A 33 -5.21 -1.38 0.00
CA TRP A 33 -6.00 -0.16 -0.09
C TRP A 33 -6.38 0.35 1.30
N GLU A 34 -6.77 1.61 1.36
CA GLU A 34 -7.24 2.25 2.59
C GLU A 34 -8.64 1.78 2.99
N GLY A 35 -8.69 0.60 3.62
CA GLY A 35 -9.90 -0.06 4.09
C GLY A 35 -9.97 -0.09 5.62
N ALA A 36 -9.94 -1.29 6.19
CA ALA A 36 -9.98 -1.51 7.64
C ALA A 36 -8.66 -1.17 8.35
N HIS A 37 -7.54 -1.22 7.62
CA HIS A 37 -6.20 -0.97 8.14
C HIS A 37 -5.50 0.14 7.37
N ASP A 38 -4.43 0.67 7.95
CA ASP A 38 -3.50 1.53 7.21
C ASP A 38 -2.88 0.74 6.03
N PRO A 39 -2.79 1.34 4.83
CA PRO A 39 -2.39 0.61 3.63
C PRO A 39 -0.88 0.28 3.59
N PHE A 40 -0.03 0.90 4.42
CA PHE A 40 1.42 0.77 4.33
C PHE A 40 1.96 -0.42 5.13
N LEU A 41 1.39 -0.71 6.30
CA LEU A 41 1.94 -1.73 7.20
C LEU A 41 1.97 -3.15 6.61
N PRO A 42 0.94 -3.65 5.90
CA PRO A 42 1.04 -4.95 5.24
C PRO A 42 2.13 -4.99 4.17
N LEU A 43 2.41 -3.85 3.51
CA LEU A 43 3.46 -3.75 2.50
C LEU A 43 4.87 -3.80 3.09
N VAL A 44 5.06 -3.43 4.35
CA VAL A 44 6.32 -3.67 5.08
C VAL A 44 6.58 -5.18 5.17
N SER A 45 5.58 -5.96 5.59
CA SER A 45 5.67 -7.42 5.67
C SER A 45 5.91 -8.05 4.29
N ALA A 46 5.20 -7.56 3.27
CA ALA A 46 5.39 -7.98 1.88
C ALA A 46 6.80 -7.68 1.37
N ALA A 47 7.34 -6.48 1.65
CA ALA A 47 8.69 -6.07 1.24
C ALA A 47 9.77 -7.01 1.76
N MET A 48 9.62 -7.48 3.00
CA MET A 48 10.56 -8.43 3.61
C MET A 48 10.46 -9.86 3.06
N SER A 49 9.33 -10.23 2.46
CA SER A 49 9.03 -11.62 2.05
C SER A 49 9.11 -11.85 0.53
N THR A 50 9.30 -10.79 -0.25
CA THR A 50 9.25 -10.80 -1.73
C THR A 50 10.51 -10.18 -2.32
N GLN A 51 10.80 -10.45 -3.60
CA GLN A 51 12.04 -9.97 -4.24
C GLN A 51 11.81 -9.28 -5.59
N LYS A 52 10.66 -9.48 -6.23
CA LYS A 52 10.40 -9.07 -7.62
C LYS A 52 9.07 -8.36 -7.78
N ILE A 53 8.00 -8.86 -7.16
CA ILE A 53 6.66 -8.28 -7.30
C ILE A 53 6.65 -6.81 -6.85
N GLU A 54 5.99 -5.95 -7.61
CA GLU A 54 5.78 -4.57 -7.19
C GLU A 54 4.78 -4.49 -6.04
N LEU A 55 5.00 -3.53 -5.14
CA LEU A 55 4.20 -3.33 -3.94
C LEU A 55 3.52 -1.98 -4.04
N LEU A 56 2.19 -1.95 -4.12
CA LEU A 56 1.45 -0.72 -4.39
C LEU A 56 0.41 -0.39 -3.32
N THR A 57 0.15 0.90 -3.14
CA THR A 57 -1.11 1.36 -2.51
C THR A 57 -2.12 1.72 -3.60
N SER A 58 -3.36 1.26 -3.49
CA SER A 58 -4.42 1.56 -4.46
C SER A 58 -5.77 1.78 -3.75
N ILE A 59 -5.99 2.92 -3.10
CA ILE A 59 -5.11 4.08 -2.91
C ILE A 59 -4.78 4.24 -1.42
N ALA A 60 -3.72 5.00 -1.12
CA ALA A 60 -3.64 5.71 0.15
C ALA A 60 -4.38 7.06 0.04
N VAL A 61 -5.10 7.43 1.11
CA VAL A 61 -5.91 8.66 1.14
C VAL A 61 -5.01 9.88 1.36
N ALA A 62 -4.81 10.68 0.32
CA ALA A 62 -3.85 11.78 0.31
C ALA A 62 -4.25 12.92 1.25
N PHE A 63 -5.51 13.37 1.21
CA PHE A 63 -5.98 14.54 1.98
C PHE A 63 -6.17 14.26 3.47
N ALA A 64 -6.03 13.00 3.88
CA ALA A 64 -6.08 12.61 5.30
C ALA A 64 -4.71 12.73 5.99
N ARG A 65 -3.65 13.12 5.28
CA ARG A 65 -2.26 13.03 5.78
C ARG A 65 -1.44 14.29 5.47
N ASN A 66 -0.39 14.48 6.26
CA ASN A 66 0.65 15.45 5.93
C ASN A 66 1.50 14.94 4.74
N PRO A 67 1.74 15.75 3.70
CA PRO A 67 2.47 15.32 2.50
C PRO A 67 3.93 14.94 2.80
N MET A 68 4.60 15.59 3.76
CA MET A 68 5.97 15.24 4.14
C MET A 68 6.05 13.90 4.86
N ASN A 69 5.10 13.60 5.75
CA ASN A 69 5.04 12.28 6.40
C ASN A 69 4.81 11.17 5.37
N LEU A 70 3.91 11.41 4.42
CA LEU A 70 3.63 10.47 3.34
C LEU A 70 4.86 10.24 2.45
N ALA A 71 5.61 11.30 2.13
CA ALA A 71 6.86 11.20 1.37
C ALA A 71 7.92 10.36 2.11
N ASN A 72 8.10 10.57 3.42
CA ASN A 72 9.04 9.78 4.22
C ASN A 72 8.66 8.30 4.26
N ILE A 73 7.39 7.99 4.51
CA ILE A 73 6.90 6.60 4.51
C ILE A 73 7.14 5.93 3.15
N ALA A 74 6.85 6.63 2.07
CA ALA A 74 7.07 6.11 0.72
C ALA A 74 8.55 5.88 0.42
N TYR A 75 9.42 6.80 0.84
CA TYR A 75 10.86 6.66 0.70
C TYR A 75 11.39 5.43 1.46
N ASP A 76 10.99 5.26 2.72
CA ASP A 76 11.43 4.14 3.56
C ASP A 76 10.94 2.79 3.02
N LEU A 77 9.69 2.71 2.57
CA LEU A 77 9.16 1.51 1.92
C LEU A 77 9.86 1.22 0.60
N ASN A 78 10.22 2.25 -0.16
CA ASN A 78 10.96 2.08 -1.40
C ASN A 78 12.38 1.54 -1.12
N LEU A 79 13.05 2.03 -0.08
CA LEU A 79 14.32 1.45 0.38
C LEU A 79 14.15 -0.01 0.82
N LEU A 80 13.18 -0.29 1.68
CA LEU A 80 12.95 -1.64 2.23
C LEU A 80 12.62 -2.65 1.13
N SER A 81 11.89 -2.23 0.11
CA SER A 81 11.50 -3.07 -1.02
C SER A 81 12.54 -3.11 -2.15
N ASN A 82 13.70 -2.47 -2.00
CA ASN A 82 14.73 -2.34 -3.05
C ASN A 82 14.19 -1.73 -4.36
N GLY A 83 13.40 -0.66 -4.27
CA GLY A 83 12.91 0.08 -5.42
C GLY A 83 11.59 -0.43 -6.01
N ARG A 84 10.91 -1.39 -5.37
CA ARG A 84 9.68 -2.02 -5.89
C ARG A 84 8.39 -1.35 -5.41
N PHE A 85 8.47 -0.38 -4.50
CA PHE A 85 7.30 0.27 -3.94
C PHE A 85 6.77 1.37 -4.86
N ILE A 86 5.46 1.37 -5.09
CA ILE A 86 4.76 2.41 -5.86
C ILE A 86 3.66 3.03 -4.98
N LEU A 87 3.80 4.33 -4.75
CA LEU A 87 2.82 5.10 -3.99
C LEU A 87 1.64 5.51 -4.88
N GLY A 88 0.52 4.78 -4.79
CA GLY A 88 -0.74 5.21 -5.38
C GLY A 88 -1.56 6.04 -4.39
N LEU A 89 -1.94 7.24 -4.83
CA LEU A 89 -2.65 8.24 -4.06
C LEU A 89 -4.00 8.57 -4.66
N GLY A 90 -4.94 8.97 -3.82
CA GLY A 90 -6.13 9.65 -4.29
C GLY A 90 -6.74 10.55 -3.22
N SER A 91 -7.56 11.50 -3.69
CA SER A 91 -8.19 12.52 -2.84
C SER A 91 -9.20 11.95 -1.85
N GLN A 92 -9.84 10.82 -2.22
CA GLN A 92 -11.01 10.26 -1.54
C GLN A 92 -12.22 11.22 -1.58
N ILE A 93 -13.42 10.77 -1.21
CA ILE A 93 -14.61 11.63 -1.19
C ILE A 93 -14.64 12.55 0.04
N ARG A 94 -15.18 13.77 -0.12
CA ARG A 94 -15.30 14.78 0.95
C ARG A 94 -15.85 14.23 2.27
N PRO A 95 -16.92 13.40 2.30
CA PRO A 95 -17.42 12.85 3.56
C PRO A 95 -16.40 12.01 4.33
N HIS A 96 -15.54 11.25 3.65
CA HIS A 96 -14.50 10.47 4.33
C HIS A 96 -13.44 11.39 4.94
N ILE A 97 -13.00 12.40 4.19
CA ILE A 97 -12.01 13.37 4.71
C ILE A 97 -12.56 14.13 5.92
N THR A 98 -13.75 14.71 5.79
CA THR A 98 -14.30 15.57 6.85
C THR A 98 -14.90 14.81 8.03
N LYS A 99 -15.40 13.57 7.84
CA LYS A 99 -16.05 12.80 8.92
C LYS A 99 -15.17 11.66 9.46
N ARG A 100 -14.61 10.82 8.59
CA ARG A 100 -13.78 9.66 9.02
C ARG A 100 -12.42 10.11 9.52
N PHE A 101 -11.81 11.08 8.85
CA PHE A 101 -10.46 11.56 9.18
C PHE A 101 -10.47 12.91 9.91
N SER A 102 -11.62 13.57 10.06
CA SER A 102 -11.75 14.87 10.73
C SER A 102 -10.80 15.95 10.18
N MET A 103 -10.59 15.95 8.85
CA MET A 103 -9.69 16.87 8.14
C MET A 103 -10.47 17.90 7.31
N PRO A 104 -9.89 19.08 7.02
CA PRO A 104 -10.41 20.02 6.04
C PRO A 104 -10.50 19.41 4.63
N TRP A 105 -11.38 19.97 3.79
CA TRP A 105 -11.49 19.63 2.37
C TRP A 105 -10.91 20.73 1.50
#